data_AF-A0A2K1Y730-F1
#
_entry.id   AF-A0A2K1Y730-F1
#
_cell.length_a   1.000
_cell.length_b   1.000
_cell.length_c   1.000
_cell.angle_alpha   90.00
_cell.angle_beta   90.00
_cell.angle_gamma   90.00
#
_symmetry.space_group_name_H-M   'P 1'
#
loop_
_entity.id
_entity.type
_entity.pdbx_description
1 polymer ?
#
loop_
_entity_poly.entity_id
_entity_poly.type
_entity_poly.pdbx_seq_one_letter_code
_entity_poly.pdbx_strand_id
1 'polypeptide(L)'
;METIRERLLHLEGWMGDILNDEDRSIQDRLDLAMEIADKAAGQYVELTVEISKKLQVVDGELVVFKQAVATASGGVGSSKPKVPKLKAFGDARSSKELENFLWDMEHYFSVAKVGLAEQVNITVMYLSSDAKKFIRGVG
;
A
#
# COMPACT_ATOMS: atom_id res chain seq x y z
N MET A 1 -78.34 -13.74 -33.82
CA MET A 1 -77.95 -14.64 -32.71
C MET A 1 -76.75 -15.41 -33.20
N GLU A 2 -75.56 -15.02 -32.76
CA GLU A 2 -74.30 -15.74 -33.05
C GLU A 2 -74.41 -17.18 -32.51
N THR A 3 -74.05 -18.17 -33.31
CA THR A 3 -74.07 -19.57 -32.88
C THR A 3 -72.88 -19.89 -31.97
N ILE A 4 -73.01 -20.92 -31.14
CA ILE A 4 -71.91 -21.35 -30.24
C ILE A 4 -70.63 -21.66 -31.04
N ARG A 5 -70.77 -22.17 -32.28
CA ARG A 5 -69.64 -22.51 -33.16
C ARG A 5 -68.87 -21.27 -33.61
N GLU A 6 -69.56 -20.20 -33.96
CA GLU A 6 -68.94 -18.93 -34.37
C GLU A 6 -68.16 -18.30 -33.21
N ARG A 7 -68.72 -18.32 -32.00
CA ARG A 7 -68.02 -17.85 -30.78
C ARG A 7 -66.76 -18.66 -30.47
N LEU A 8 -66.78 -19.97 -30.72
CA LEU A 8 -65.64 -20.85 -30.46
C LEU A 8 -64.51 -20.62 -31.47
N LEU A 9 -64.83 -20.48 -32.75
CA LEU A 9 -63.85 -20.11 -33.79
C LEU A 9 -63.19 -18.75 -33.53
N HIS A 10 -63.97 -17.77 -33.07
CA HIS A 10 -63.43 -16.46 -32.73
C HIS A 10 -62.48 -16.53 -31.53
N LEU A 11 -62.83 -17.30 -30.49
CA LEU A 11 -61.95 -17.53 -29.34
C LEU A 11 -60.66 -18.26 -29.74
N GLU A 12 -60.73 -19.28 -30.61
CA GLU A 12 -59.55 -19.99 -31.09
C GLU A 12 -58.62 -19.09 -31.89
N GLY A 13 -59.16 -18.21 -32.76
CA GLY A 13 -58.37 -17.21 -33.48
C GLY A 13 -57.70 -16.22 -32.53
N TRP A 14 -58.45 -15.69 -31.57
CA TRP A 14 -57.93 -14.70 -30.62
C TRP A 14 -56.85 -15.28 -29.71
N MET A 15 -57.02 -16.51 -29.22
CA MET A 15 -56.00 -17.20 -28.44
C MET A 15 -54.74 -17.52 -29.25
N GLY A 16 -54.89 -17.90 -30.53
CA GLY A 16 -53.75 -18.13 -31.42
C GLY A 16 -52.92 -16.86 -31.64
N ASP A 17 -53.59 -15.73 -31.86
CA ASP A 17 -52.92 -14.44 -32.05
C ASP A 17 -52.20 -13.96 -30.77
N ILE A 18 -52.82 -14.09 -29.60
CA ILE A 18 -52.22 -13.71 -28.31
C ILE A 18 -50.97 -14.55 -28.02
N LEU A 19 -51.03 -15.87 -28.19
CA LEU A 19 -49.89 -16.77 -27.93
C LEU A 19 -48.72 -16.48 -28.88
N ASN A 20 -48.99 -16.20 -30.15
CA ASN A 20 -47.96 -15.88 -31.14
C ASN A 20 -47.28 -14.52 -30.88
N ASP A 21 -48.03 -13.53 -30.37
CA ASP A 21 -47.48 -12.22 -30.02
C ASP A 21 -46.59 -12.30 -28.77
N GLU A 22 -46.98 -13.10 -27.78
CA GLU A 22 -46.15 -13.42 -26.62
C GLU A 22 -44.86 -14.15 -27.00
N ASP A 23 -44.94 -15.17 -27.87
CA ASP A 23 -43.75 -15.89 -28.36
C ASP A 23 -42.80 -14.96 -29.15
N ARG A 24 -43.35 -14.08 -30.00
CA ARG A 24 -42.57 -13.06 -30.72
C ARG A 24 -41.89 -12.10 -29.75
N SER A 25 -42.62 -11.63 -28.74
CA SER A 25 -42.10 -10.76 -27.66
C SER A 25 -40.99 -11.44 -26.84
N ILE A 26 -41.12 -12.74 -26.56
CA ILE A 26 -40.09 -13.53 -25.88
C ILE A 26 -38.84 -13.64 -26.76
N GLN A 27 -39.02 -13.89 -28.06
CA GLN A 27 -37.90 -13.99 -29.00
C GLN A 27 -37.15 -12.66 -29.14
N ASP A 28 -37.86 -11.53 -29.27
CA ASP A 28 -37.26 -10.20 -29.35
C ASP A 28 -36.46 -9.87 -28.08
N ARG A 29 -36.96 -10.28 -26.90
CA ARG A 29 -36.26 -10.13 -25.61
C ARG A 29 -35.02 -11.02 -25.53
N LEU A 30 -35.08 -12.23 -26.09
CA LEU A 30 -33.93 -13.14 -26.15
C LEU A 30 -32.83 -12.57 -27.05
N ASP A 31 -33.19 -12.04 -28.21
CA ASP A 31 -32.25 -11.41 -29.14
C ASP A 31 -31.57 -10.18 -28.51
N LEU A 32 -32.34 -9.32 -27.85
CA LEU A 32 -31.79 -8.19 -27.10
C LEU A 32 -30.86 -8.64 -25.97
N ALA A 33 -31.23 -9.68 -25.23
CA ALA A 33 -30.40 -10.21 -24.15
C ALA A 33 -29.08 -10.79 -24.67
N MET A 34 -29.10 -11.45 -25.83
CA MET A 34 -27.89 -11.96 -26.50
C MET A 34 -26.99 -10.81 -26.98
N GLU A 35 -27.54 -9.74 -27.56
CA GLU A 35 -26.77 -8.56 -27.97
C GLU A 35 -26.09 -7.88 -26.77
N ILE A 36 -26.82 -7.72 -25.67
CA ILE A 36 -26.28 -7.15 -24.43
C ILE A 36 -25.16 -8.05 -23.87
N ALA A 37 -25.36 -9.37 -23.88
CA ALA A 37 -24.36 -10.32 -23.40
C ALA A 37 -23.09 -10.30 -24.25
N ASP A 38 -23.21 -10.25 -25.58
CA ASP A 38 -22.08 -10.15 -26.50
C ASP A 38 -21.29 -8.85 -26.29
N LYS A 39 -22.00 -7.72 -26.17
CA LYS A 39 -21.39 -6.43 -25.85
C LYS A 39 -20.68 -6.45 -24.51
N ALA A 40 -21.29 -7.03 -23.47
CA ALA A 40 -20.69 -7.15 -22.16
C ALA A 40 -19.43 -8.04 -22.17
N ALA A 41 -19.46 -9.15 -22.93
CA ALA A 41 -18.31 -10.01 -23.12
C ALA A 41 -17.16 -9.28 -23.83
N GLY A 42 -17.47 -8.51 -24.89
CA GLY A 42 -16.48 -7.68 -25.58
C GLY A 42 -15.83 -6.64 -24.66
N GLN A 43 -16.63 -5.94 -23.86
CA GLN A 43 -16.12 -4.98 -22.88
C GLN A 43 -15.23 -5.62 -21.82
N TYR A 44 -15.57 -6.83 -21.36
CA TYR A 44 -14.75 -7.56 -20.39
C TYR A 44 -13.38 -7.96 -20.97
N VAL A 45 -13.35 -8.43 -22.22
CA VAL A 45 -12.11 -8.76 -22.93
C VAL A 45 -11.24 -7.51 -23.10
N GLU A 46 -11.82 -6.41 -23.57
CA GLU A 46 -11.09 -5.14 -23.76
C GLU A 46 -10.51 -4.62 -22.45
N LEU A 47 -11.30 -4.63 -21.37
CA LEU A 47 -10.85 -4.26 -20.03
C LEU A 47 -9.69 -5.15 -19.56
N THR A 48 -9.76 -6.45 -19.81
CA THR A 48 -8.72 -7.41 -19.42
C THR A 48 -7.40 -7.14 -20.15
N VAL A 49 -7.46 -6.79 -21.44
CA VAL A 49 -6.28 -6.40 -22.22
C VAL A 49 -5.65 -5.12 -21.67
N GLU A 50 -6.46 -4.09 -21.39
CA GLU A 50 -5.96 -2.81 -20.87
C GLU A 50 -5.32 -2.96 -19.47
N ILE A 51 -5.95 -3.74 -18.58
CA ILE A 51 -5.39 -4.06 -17.27
C ILE A 51 -4.05 -4.79 -17.41
N SER A 52 -3.99 -5.81 -18.28
CA SER A 52 -2.76 -6.59 -18.49
C SER A 52 -1.61 -5.70 -18.99
N LYS A 53 -1.91 -4.79 -19.91
CA LYS A 53 -0.94 -3.81 -20.44
C LYS A 53 -0.42 -2.89 -19.34
N LYS A 54 -1.30 -2.32 -18.52
CA LYS A 54 -0.88 -1.45 -17.41
C LYS A 54 -0.04 -2.20 -16.37
N LEU A 55 -0.38 -3.45 -16.09
CA LEU A 55 0.36 -4.28 -15.15
C LEU A 55 1.78 -4.56 -15.63
N GLN A 56 1.98 -4.81 -16.94
CA GLN A 56 3.30 -4.96 -17.54
C GLN A 56 4.14 -3.68 -17.43
N VAL A 57 3.53 -2.50 -17.63
CA VAL A 57 4.21 -1.21 -17.46
C VAL A 57 4.68 -1.04 -16.01
N VAL A 58 3.79 -1.28 -15.04
CA VAL A 58 4.12 -1.16 -13.62
C VAL A 58 5.22 -2.14 -13.20
N ASP A 59 5.19 -3.38 -13.70
CA ASP A 59 6.24 -4.37 -13.41
C ASP A 59 7.60 -3.90 -13.94
N GLY A 60 7.64 -3.36 -15.16
CA GLY A 60 8.84 -2.75 -15.74
C GLY A 60 9.38 -1.59 -14.93
N GLU A 61 8.52 -0.64 -14.52
CA GLU A 61 8.90 0.49 -13.66
C GLU A 61 9.43 0.03 -12.30
N LEU A 62 8.82 -1.01 -11.71
CA LEU A 62 9.25 -1.56 -10.44
C LEU A 62 10.66 -2.19 -10.52
N VAL A 63 10.98 -2.87 -11.62
CA VAL A 63 12.33 -3.43 -11.85
C VAL A 63 13.36 -2.31 -11.92
N VAL A 64 13.10 -1.25 -12.69
CA VAL A 64 14.01 -0.09 -12.80
C VAL A 64 14.17 0.60 -11.46
N PHE A 65 13.08 0.79 -10.72
CA PHE A 65 13.11 1.39 -9.38
C PHE A 65 13.95 0.56 -8.41
N LYS A 66 13.75 -0.76 -8.34
CA LYS A 66 14.54 -1.66 -7.51
C LYS A 66 16.03 -1.59 -7.85
N GLN A 67 16.37 -1.56 -9.14
CA GLN A 67 17.76 -1.44 -9.58
C GLN A 67 18.36 -0.10 -9.15
N ALA A 68 17.64 1.01 -9.34
CA ALA A 68 18.09 2.34 -8.94
C ALA A 68 18.36 2.41 -7.43
N VAL A 69 17.46 1.85 -6.60
CA VAL A 69 17.63 1.77 -5.14
C VAL A 69 18.84 0.91 -4.76
N ALA A 70 19.02 -0.25 -5.39
CA ALA A 70 20.17 -1.11 -5.16
C ALA A 70 21.49 -0.41 -5.52
N THR A 71 21.54 0.29 -6.65
CA THR A 71 22.73 1.06 -7.06
C THR A 71 23.00 2.26 -6.15
N ALA A 72 21.97 2.95 -5.68
CA ALA A 72 22.10 4.05 -4.73
C ALA A 72 22.64 3.56 -3.38
N SER A 73 22.25 2.35 -2.97
CA SER A 73 22.75 1.72 -1.74
C SER A 73 24.14 1.07 -1.92
N GLY A 74 24.55 0.72 -3.13
CA GLY A 74 25.82 0.06 -3.44
C GLY A 74 26.99 1.01 -3.74
N GLY A 75 26.71 2.28 -4.05
CA GLY A 75 27.73 3.30 -4.40
C GLY A 75 28.33 4.06 -3.22
N VAL A 76 27.76 3.95 -2.02
CA VAL A 76 28.40 4.48 -0.81
C VAL A 76 29.37 3.42 -0.35
N GLY A 77 30.65 3.61 -0.68
CA GLY A 77 31.74 2.78 -0.16
C GLY A 77 31.49 2.50 1.31
N SER A 78 31.61 1.24 1.70
CA SER A 78 31.34 0.73 3.05
C SER A 78 32.37 1.23 4.08
N SER A 79 32.64 2.53 4.10
CA SER A 79 33.18 3.21 5.26
C SER A 79 32.10 3.16 6.32
N LYS A 80 32.00 2.01 7.01
CA LYS A 80 31.30 1.96 8.30
C LYS A 80 31.82 3.17 9.08
N PRO A 81 30.97 4.15 9.39
CA PRO A 81 31.43 5.38 10.01
C PRO A 81 32.13 4.98 11.31
N LYS A 82 33.39 5.42 11.45
CA LYS A 82 34.20 5.04 12.60
C LYS A 82 33.52 5.60 13.84
N VAL A 83 33.00 4.71 14.67
CA VAL A 83 32.30 5.09 15.89
C VAL A 83 33.28 5.91 16.76
N PRO A 84 32.91 7.14 17.14
CA PRO A 84 33.75 7.97 18.01
C PRO A 84 34.00 7.30 19.35
N LYS A 85 35.21 7.44 19.88
CA LYS A 85 35.53 6.94 21.23
C LYS A 85 35.00 7.95 22.26
N LEU A 86 34.01 7.54 23.04
CA LEU A 86 33.44 8.35 24.12
C LEU A 86 34.42 8.49 25.29
N LYS A 87 34.50 9.69 25.88
CA LYS A 87 35.23 9.98 27.11
C LYS A 87 34.24 10.12 28.26
N ALA A 88 34.63 9.67 29.46
CA ALA A 88 33.82 9.86 30.65
C ALA A 88 33.78 11.35 31.05
N PHE A 89 32.61 11.84 31.46
CA PHE A 89 32.40 13.19 31.96
C PHE A 89 32.46 13.22 33.49
N GLY A 90 33.30 14.10 34.06
CA GLY A 90 33.31 14.37 35.50
C GLY A 90 34.65 14.69 36.15
N ASP A 91 35.73 14.80 35.37
CA ASP A 91 37.06 15.18 35.88
C ASP A 91 37.20 16.70 36.08
N ALA A 92 36.57 17.52 35.22
CA ALA A 92 36.46 18.97 35.40
C ALA A 92 35.01 19.44 35.11
N ARG A 93 34.41 20.12 36.09
CA ARG A 93 33.01 20.56 36.05
C ARG A 93 32.87 21.93 35.37
N SER A 94 33.38 22.05 34.15
CA SER A 94 33.19 23.27 33.35
C SER A 94 31.96 23.14 32.45
N SER A 95 31.24 24.25 32.24
CA SER A 95 30.09 24.29 31.32
C SER A 95 30.46 23.81 29.92
N LYS A 96 31.69 24.12 29.50
CA LYS A 96 32.24 23.73 28.19
C LYS A 96 32.47 22.22 28.07
N GLU A 97 32.91 21.55 29.12
CA GLU A 97 33.09 20.10 29.10
C GLU A 97 31.76 19.34 29.08
N LEU A 98 30.72 19.90 29.72
CA LEU A 98 29.38 19.33 29.67
C LEU A 98 28.80 19.43 28.26
N GLU A 99 28.94 20.59 27.62
CA GLU A 99 28.50 20.82 26.25
C GLU A 99 29.22 19.88 25.26
N ASN A 100 30.54 19.75 25.37
CA ASN A 100 31.32 18.82 24.56
C ASN A 100 30.87 17.37 24.76
N PHE A 101 30.59 16.96 26.00
CA PHE A 101 30.12 15.61 26.32
C PHE A 101 28.75 15.31 25.68
N LEU A 102 27.80 16.25 25.75
CA LEU A 102 26.49 16.09 25.12
C LEU A 102 26.62 15.99 23.60
N TRP A 103 27.45 16.85 22.99
CA TRP A 103 27.72 16.80 21.56
C TRP A 103 28.34 15.46 21.12
N ASP A 104 29.32 14.95 21.89
CA ASP A 104 29.93 13.65 21.64
C ASP A 104 28.93 12.49 21.76
N MET A 105 27.98 12.56 22.70
CA MET A 105 26.91 11.56 22.86
C MET A 105 25.92 11.58 21.71
N GLU A 106 25.44 12.76 21.31
CA GLU A 106 24.54 12.91 20.16
C GLU A 106 25.16 12.37 18.88
N HIS A 107 26.42 12.73 18.63
CA HIS A 107 27.17 12.25 17.48
C HIS A 107 27.38 10.72 17.54
N TYR A 108 27.74 10.18 18.71
CA TYR A 108 27.88 8.73 18.92
C TYR A 108 26.57 7.99 18.63
N PHE A 109 25.43 8.44 19.16
CA PHE A 109 24.13 7.79 18.94
C PHE A 109 23.70 7.82 17.47
N SER A 110 23.95 8.94 16.79
CA SER A 110 23.65 9.10 15.36
C SER A 110 24.45 8.13 14.49
N VAL A 111 25.74 7.97 14.79
CA VAL A 111 26.66 7.10 14.04
C VAL A 111 26.45 5.62 14.38
N ALA A 112 26.29 5.29 15.67
CA ALA A 112 26.14 3.92 16.15
C ALA A 112 24.69 3.39 16.07
N LYS A 113 23.73 4.21 15.62
CA LYS A 113 22.30 3.84 15.48
C LYS A 113 21.69 3.28 16.76
N VAL A 114 22.02 3.91 17.89
CA VAL A 114 21.54 3.52 19.23
C VAL A 114 20.07 3.92 19.40
N GLY A 115 19.23 2.96 19.84
CA GLY A 115 17.82 3.21 20.10
C GLY A 115 17.59 4.11 21.34
N LEU A 116 16.52 4.90 21.35
CA LEU A 116 16.23 5.88 22.41
C LEU A 116 16.23 5.27 23.83
N ALA A 117 15.72 4.03 23.97
CA ALA A 117 15.70 3.32 25.26
C ALA A 117 17.12 3.02 25.80
N GLU A 118 18.10 2.84 24.91
CA GLU A 118 19.49 2.51 25.27
C GLU A 118 20.35 3.75 25.48
N GLN A 119 19.98 4.88 24.85
CA GLN A 119 20.73 6.14 24.94
C GLN A 119 20.91 6.60 26.39
N VAL A 120 19.83 6.56 27.20
CA VAL A 120 19.89 6.94 28.62
C VAL A 120 20.87 6.06 29.38
N ASN A 121 20.81 4.74 29.16
CA ASN A 121 21.69 3.80 29.85
C ASN A 121 23.17 4.04 29.47
N ILE A 122 23.45 4.24 28.19
CA ILE A 122 24.80 4.53 27.68
C ILE A 122 25.31 5.85 28.25
N THR A 123 24.53 6.93 28.20
CA THR A 123 24.91 8.23 28.78
C THR A 123 25.30 8.08 30.26
N VAL A 124 24.49 7.34 31.04
CA VAL A 124 24.77 7.09 32.46
C VAL A 124 26.06 6.29 32.67
N MET A 125 26.45 5.39 31.77
CA MET A 125 27.72 4.65 31.88
C MET A 125 28.94 5.57 31.83
N TYR A 126 28.88 6.64 31.02
CA TYR A 126 29.99 7.58 30.81
C TYR A 126 29.97 8.81 31.73
N LEU A 127 29.06 8.88 32.70
CA LEU A 127 29.15 9.87 33.77
C LEU A 127 30.10 9.38 34.88
N SER A 128 30.76 10.29 35.58
CA SER A 128 31.49 9.95 36.81
C SER A 128 30.54 9.68 37.97
N SER A 129 31.01 9.00 39.02
CA SER A 129 30.20 8.65 40.19
C SER A 129 29.48 9.85 40.82
N ASP A 130 30.10 11.02 40.83
CA ASP A 130 29.50 12.24 41.37
C ASP A 130 28.41 12.82 40.45
N ALA A 131 28.63 12.81 39.14
CA ALA A 131 27.64 13.25 38.16
C ALA A 131 26.41 12.30 38.13
N LYS A 132 26.62 10.99 38.29
CA LYS A 132 25.53 10.01 38.41
C LYS A 132 24.64 10.26 39.62
N LYS A 133 25.23 10.62 40.77
CA LYS A 133 24.47 10.94 42.00
C LYS A 133 23.59 12.16 41.81
N PHE A 134 24.08 13.19 41.14
CA PHE A 134 23.30 14.41 40.85
C PHE A 134 22.05 14.08 40.02
N ILE A 135 22.19 13.34 38.91
CA ILE A 135 21.05 13.00 38.05
C ILE A 135 20.03 12.09 38.78
N ARG A 136 20.52 11.15 39.60
CA ARG A 136 19.63 10.26 40.38
C ARG A 136 18.93 10.96 41.54
N GLY A 137 19.47 12.08 42.03
CA GLY A 137 18.90 12.86 43.13
C GLY A 137 17.92 13.96 42.70
N VAL A 138 17.72 14.16 41.39
CA VAL A 138 16.78 15.15 40.81
C VAL A 138 15.48 14.48 40.32
N GLY A 139 15.28 13.20 40.64
CA GLY A 139 14.05 12.44 40.33
C GLY A 139 13.00 12.50 41.43
#